data_AF-A0AAU4UPT1-F1
#
_entry.id   AF-A0AAU4UPT1-F1
#
_cell.length_a   1.000
_cell.length_b   1.000
_cell.length_c   1.000
_cell.angle_alpha   90.00
_cell.angle_beta   90.00
_cell.angle_gamma   90.00
#
_symmetry.space_group_name_H-M   'P 1'
#
loop_
_entity.id
_entity.type
_entity.pdbx_description
1 polymer ?
#
loop_
_entity_poly.entity_id
_entity_poly.type
_entity_poly.pdbx_seq_one_letter_code
_entity_poly.pdbx_strand_id
1 'polypeptide(L)'
;MRTAEARAAIATWVTREISAGFRRTVEESGTSPATRSRSQERLHPAYNEARAPEVPLTVVRMRQVPTGERTSVIFTWKVESDRQPVFIMKVPTYWPRRIAAPGWALVADCPVVDVLAWDAQRRPSKIKSVSLDSYFDSTIHGWRSWADNVEYNVDWSDPERPALRDPALDPAERAVRQ
;
A
#
# COMPACT_ATOMS: atom_id res chain seq x y z
N MET A 1 1.36 -6.15 -20.38
CA MET A 1 2.44 -6.10 -19.37
C MET A 1 2.74 -7.50 -18.84
N ARG A 2 4.00 -7.86 -18.64
CA ARG A 2 4.41 -9.16 -18.08
C ARG A 2 4.21 -9.18 -16.55
N THR A 3 3.95 -10.35 -15.95
CA THR A 3 3.82 -10.48 -14.49
C THR A 3 5.02 -9.93 -13.72
N ALA A 4 6.23 -10.05 -14.28
CA ALA A 4 7.45 -9.51 -13.67
C ALA A 4 7.46 -7.97 -13.64
N GLU A 5 7.01 -7.32 -14.72
CA GLU A 5 6.86 -5.85 -14.80
C GLU A 5 5.80 -5.36 -13.82
N ALA A 6 4.65 -6.04 -13.79
CA ALA A 6 3.58 -5.75 -12.84
C ALA A 6 4.08 -5.81 -11.39
N ARG A 7 4.86 -6.85 -11.06
CA ARG A 7 5.47 -7.03 -9.74
C ARG A 7 6.48 -5.92 -9.41
N ALA A 8 7.27 -5.47 -10.37
CA ALA A 8 8.22 -4.37 -10.19
C ALA A 8 7.51 -3.02 -10.00
N ALA A 9 6.41 -2.78 -10.73
CA ALA A 9 5.58 -1.60 -10.55
C ALA A 9 4.96 -1.56 -9.13
N ILE A 10 4.42 -2.68 -8.66
CA ILE A 10 3.88 -2.80 -7.30
C ILE A 10 4.99 -2.63 -6.25
N ALA A 11 6.18 -3.21 -6.46
CA ALA A 11 7.32 -3.02 -5.56
C ALA A 11 7.72 -1.55 -5.41
N THR A 12 7.74 -0.83 -6.54
CA THR A 12 8.02 0.61 -6.57
C THR A 12 6.95 1.39 -5.82
N TRP A 13 5.67 1.07 -6.06
CA TRP A 13 4.55 1.68 -5.36
C TRP A 13 4.65 1.47 -3.84
N VAL A 14 4.80 0.23 -3.37
CA VAL A 14 4.88 -0.08 -1.93
C VAL A 14 6.02 0.69 -1.27
N THR A 15 7.19 0.70 -1.90
CA THR A 15 8.37 1.42 -1.38
C THR A 15 8.12 2.93 -1.29
N ARG A 16 7.47 3.51 -2.30
CA ARG A 16 7.10 4.92 -2.34
C ARG A 16 6.12 5.28 -1.22
N GLU A 17 5.06 4.49 -1.04
CA GLU A 17 4.04 4.74 -0.01
C GLU A 17 4.61 4.64 1.40
N ILE A 18 5.46 3.63 1.68
CA ILE A 18 6.15 3.52 2.99
C ILE A 18 7.00 4.77 3.24
N SER A 19 7.80 5.15 2.25
CA SER A 19 8.68 6.33 2.34
C SER A 19 7.88 7.63 2.52
N ALA A 20 6.70 7.73 1.89
CA ALA A 20 5.81 8.87 2.04
C ALA A 20 5.17 8.92 3.43
N GLY A 21 4.68 7.79 3.96
CA GLY A 21 4.08 7.73 5.30
C GLY A 21 5.07 8.03 6.41
N PHE A 22 6.30 7.53 6.32
CA PHE A 22 7.36 7.89 7.27
C PHE A 22 7.68 9.39 7.24
N ARG A 23 7.83 9.99 6.05
CA ARG A 23 8.05 11.44 5.94
C ARG A 23 6.90 12.25 6.53
N ARG A 24 5.66 11.86 6.24
CA ARG A 24 4.47 12.50 6.82
C ARG A 24 4.49 12.46 8.34
N THR A 25 4.83 11.32 8.94
CA THR A 25 4.95 11.19 10.39
C THR A 25 5.98 12.17 10.97
N VAL A 26 7.15 12.30 10.32
CA VAL A 26 8.17 13.28 10.75
C VAL A 26 7.66 14.72 10.65
N GLU A 27 7.00 15.06 9.55
CA GLU A 27 6.43 16.39 9.31
C GLU A 27 5.37 16.74 10.37
N GLU A 28 4.50 15.79 10.69
CA GLU A 28 3.48 15.90 11.74
C GLU A 28 4.11 15.99 13.15
N SER A 29 5.22 15.29 13.39
CA SER A 29 5.93 15.30 14.68
C SER A 29 6.79 16.55 14.86
N GLY A 30 7.27 17.14 13.77
CA GLY A 30 8.13 18.34 13.74
C GLY A 30 7.45 19.63 14.20
N THR A 31 6.16 19.58 14.56
CA THR A 31 5.43 20.72 15.13
C THR A 31 5.73 20.97 16.62
N SER A 32 6.67 20.22 17.23
CA SER A 32 7.26 20.56 18.54
C SER A 32 8.77 20.26 18.56
N PRO A 33 9.65 21.26 18.75
CA PRO A 33 11.09 21.03 18.76
C PRO A 33 11.51 20.39 20.08
N ALA A 34 11.79 19.09 20.06
CA ALA A 34 12.42 18.39 21.18
C ALA A 34 13.94 18.62 21.17
N THR A 35 14.43 19.13 22.30
CA THR A 35 15.83 19.34 22.66
C THR A 35 16.64 18.06 22.46
N ARG A 36 17.47 17.99 21.40
CA ARG A 36 18.31 16.80 21.13
C ARG A 36 19.47 16.72 22.12
N SER A 37 19.46 15.67 22.93
CA SER A 37 20.62 15.25 23.75
C SER A 37 21.67 14.56 22.87
N ARG A 38 22.96 14.87 23.08
CA ARG A 38 24.12 14.19 22.45
C ARG A 38 24.12 12.66 22.62
N SER A 39 23.33 12.12 23.55
CA SER A 39 23.21 10.66 23.76
C SER A 39 22.44 9.93 22.66
N GLN A 40 21.63 10.62 21.84
CA GLN A 40 20.86 9.98 20.75
C GLN A 40 21.70 9.70 19.50
N GLU A 41 22.87 10.32 19.33
CA GLU A 41 23.75 10.12 18.15
C GLU A 41 24.30 8.69 18.02
N ARG A 42 24.22 7.87 19.08
CA ARG A 42 24.69 6.47 19.09
C ARG A 42 23.59 5.44 18.81
N LEU A 43 22.33 5.87 18.70
CA LEU A 43 21.22 4.94 18.41
C LEU A 43 21.18 4.63 16.92
N HIS A 44 20.76 3.41 16.57
CA HIS A 44 20.50 3.04 15.18
C HIS A 44 19.57 4.10 14.54
N PRO A 45 19.80 4.51 13.26
CA PRO A 45 18.99 5.56 12.62
C PRO A 45 17.48 5.30 12.66
N ALA A 46 17.07 4.02 12.74
CA ALA A 46 15.67 3.62 12.87
C ALA A 46 15.02 3.97 14.23
N TYR A 47 15.79 4.26 15.29
CA TYR A 47 15.25 4.73 16.57
C TYR A 47 15.01 6.25 16.61
N ASN A 48 15.36 6.97 15.54
CA ASN A 48 15.23 8.42 15.47
C ASN A 48 13.89 8.81 14.81
N GLU A 49 12.89 9.14 15.64
CA GLU A 49 11.57 9.58 15.19
C GLU A 49 11.59 10.89 14.38
N ALA A 50 12.62 11.72 14.60
CA ALA A 50 12.73 13.03 13.96
C ALA A 50 13.40 12.96 12.57
N ARG A 51 13.63 11.76 12.03
CA ARG A 51 14.14 11.56 10.68
C ARG A 51 13.54 10.31 10.06
N ALA A 52 12.93 10.47 8.88
CA ALA A 52 12.39 9.35 8.13
C ALA A 52 13.56 8.48 7.65
N PRO A 53 13.53 7.16 7.91
CA PRO A 53 14.58 6.26 7.46
C PRO A 53 14.48 6.03 5.94
N GLU A 54 15.59 5.61 5.35
CA GLU A 54 15.59 5.13 3.98
C GLU A 54 14.86 3.78 3.89
N VAL A 55 14.02 3.61 2.88
CA VAL A 55 13.27 2.38 2.64
C VAL A 55 13.90 1.65 1.44
N PRO A 56 14.47 0.45 1.63
CA PRO A 56 14.98 -0.33 0.51
C PRO A 56 13.83 -0.82 -0.37
N LEU A 57 14.14 -1.11 -1.64
CA LEU A 57 13.14 -1.59 -2.60
C LEU A 57 12.43 -2.84 -2.07
N THR A 58 11.10 -2.78 -2.02
CA THR A 58 10.24 -3.85 -1.51
C THR A 58 10.28 -5.07 -2.44
N VAL A 59 10.43 -6.26 -1.87
CA VAL A 59 10.29 -7.52 -2.60
C VAL A 59 8.83 -7.95 -2.60
N VAL A 60 8.19 -7.90 -3.78
CA VAL A 60 6.83 -8.41 -3.95
C VAL A 60 6.86 -9.91 -4.24
N ARG A 61 6.10 -10.69 -3.49
CA ARG A 61 5.88 -12.12 -3.73
C ARG A 61 4.41 -12.36 -4.04
N MET A 62 4.14 -13.08 -5.12
CA MET A 62 2.77 -13.44 -5.49
C MET A 62 2.55 -14.92 -5.17
N ARG A 63 1.45 -15.22 -4.49
CA ARG A 63 0.93 -16.56 -4.27
C ARG A 63 -0.41 -16.65 -4.99
N GLN A 64 -0.53 -17.57 -5.93
CA GLN A 64 -1.81 -17.79 -6.59
C GLN A 64 -2.72 -18.62 -5.70
N VAL A 65 -3.98 -18.21 -5.60
CA VAL A 65 -5.05 -18.96 -4.96
C VAL A 65 -6.12 -19.31 -6.00
N PRO A 66 -6.78 -20.48 -5.89
CA PRO A 66 -7.92 -20.82 -6.72
C PRO A 66 -8.96 -19.71 -6.81
N THR A 67 -9.64 -19.60 -7.95
CA THR A 67 -10.73 -18.66 -8.13
C THR A 67 -11.83 -18.90 -7.10
N GLY A 68 -12.27 -17.84 -6.41
CA GLY A 68 -13.27 -17.92 -5.35
C GLY A 68 -12.68 -18.07 -3.94
N GLU A 69 -11.38 -18.34 -3.81
CA GLU A 69 -10.71 -18.27 -2.52
C GLU A 69 -10.40 -16.83 -2.10
N ARG A 70 -10.21 -16.63 -0.79
CA ARG A 70 -9.91 -15.32 -0.21
C ARG A 70 -8.56 -14.81 -0.70
N THR A 71 -8.59 -13.82 -1.57
CA THR A 71 -7.45 -12.99 -1.94
C THR A 71 -7.08 -12.05 -0.80
N SER A 72 -5.80 -11.70 -0.65
CA SER A 72 -5.36 -10.80 0.43
C SER A 72 -3.93 -10.32 0.21
N VAL A 73 -3.56 -9.23 0.89
CA VAL A 73 -2.16 -8.88 1.13
C VAL A 73 -1.73 -9.32 2.53
N ILE A 74 -0.45 -9.66 2.66
CA ILE A 74 0.22 -9.89 3.94
C ILE A 74 1.48 -9.04 3.94
N PHE A 75 1.51 -8.04 4.81
CA PHE A 75 2.65 -7.15 4.95
C PHE A 75 2.72 -6.57 6.36
N THR A 76 3.89 -6.71 6.96
CA THR A 76 4.35 -5.93 8.11
C THR A 76 5.85 -5.83 7.95
N TRP A 77 6.38 -4.64 8.13
CA TRP A 77 7.80 -4.38 8.08
C TRP A 77 8.21 -3.42 9.18
N LYS A 78 9.39 -3.68 9.75
CA LYS A 78 10.04 -2.85 10.75
C LYS A 78 11.42 -2.51 10.23
N VAL A 79 11.79 -1.24 10.28
CA VAL A 79 13.08 -0.77 9.77
C VAL A 79 14.23 -1.44 10.55
N GLU A 80 14.04 -1.67 11.84
CA GLU A 80 15.02 -2.30 12.75
C GLU A 80 15.28 -3.77 12.43
N SER A 81 14.54 -4.37 11.50
CA SER A 81 14.79 -5.75 11.08
C SER A 81 16.03 -5.90 10.20
N ASP A 82 16.59 -4.79 9.69
CA ASP A 82 17.70 -4.74 8.72
C ASP A 82 17.49 -5.66 7.50
N ARG A 83 16.22 -5.93 7.17
CA ARG A 83 15.79 -6.76 6.05
C ARG A 83 14.95 -5.94 5.10
N GLN A 84 14.98 -6.33 3.82
CA GLN A 84 14.08 -5.75 2.82
C GLN A 84 12.61 -6.02 3.19
N PRO A 85 11.70 -5.05 2.97
CA PRO A 85 10.27 -5.27 3.10
C PRO A 85 9.82 -6.38 2.13
N VAL A 86 9.08 -7.38 2.64
CA VAL A 86 8.53 -8.46 1.82
C VAL A 86 7.02 -8.33 1.77
N PHE A 87 6.50 -7.92 0.62
CA PHE A 87 5.06 -7.72 0.39
C PHE A 87 4.46 -8.95 -0.30
N ILE A 88 3.63 -9.72 0.40
CA ILE A 88 3.06 -10.96 -0.13
C ILE A 88 1.62 -10.70 -0.58
N MET A 89 1.35 -10.91 -1.87
CA MET A 89 0.00 -10.84 -2.44
C MET A 89 -0.52 -12.25 -2.71
N LYS A 90 -1.66 -12.58 -2.12
CA LYS A 90 -2.50 -13.73 -2.52
C LYS A 90 -3.46 -13.26 -3.61
N VAL A 91 -3.20 -13.65 -4.84
CA VAL A 91 -3.91 -13.22 -6.05
C VAL A 91 -4.63 -14.40 -6.69
N PRO A 92 -5.74 -14.20 -7.42
CA PRO A 92 -6.43 -15.31 -8.07
C PRO A 92 -5.56 -15.89 -9.21
N THR A 93 -5.79 -17.17 -9.57
CA THR A 93 -5.06 -17.83 -10.67
C THR A 93 -5.19 -17.10 -12.02
N TYR A 94 -6.30 -16.37 -12.24
CA TYR A 94 -6.49 -15.57 -13.46
C TYR A 94 -5.70 -14.25 -13.49
N TRP A 95 -5.10 -13.82 -12.37
CA TRP A 95 -4.49 -12.51 -12.21
C TRP A 95 -3.47 -12.17 -13.32
N PRO A 96 -2.52 -13.06 -13.69
CA PRO A 96 -1.58 -12.76 -14.76
C PRO A 96 -2.25 -12.46 -16.10
N ARG A 97 -3.36 -13.14 -16.41
CA ARG A 97 -4.02 -13.05 -17.72
C ARG A 97 -5.06 -11.94 -17.79
N ARG A 98 -5.81 -11.71 -16.71
CA ARG A 98 -6.94 -10.75 -16.70
C ARG A 98 -6.58 -9.41 -16.08
N ILE A 99 -5.52 -9.34 -15.27
CA ILE A 99 -5.13 -8.12 -14.56
C ILE A 99 -3.77 -7.65 -15.07
N ALA A 100 -2.72 -8.48 -14.98
CA ALA A 100 -1.38 -8.06 -15.38
C ALA A 100 -1.26 -7.85 -16.90
N ALA A 101 -1.65 -8.84 -17.71
CA ALA A 101 -1.48 -8.76 -19.16
C ALA A 101 -2.15 -7.52 -19.78
N PRO A 102 -3.41 -7.16 -19.42
CA PRO A 102 -4.07 -5.95 -19.90
C PRO A 102 -3.55 -4.63 -19.31
N GLY A 103 -2.66 -4.66 -18.31
CA GLY A 103 -2.09 -3.45 -17.71
C GLY A 103 -2.77 -2.98 -16.41
N TRP A 104 -3.71 -3.75 -15.87
CA TRP A 104 -4.50 -3.37 -14.67
C TRP A 104 -3.84 -3.73 -13.34
N ALA A 105 -2.54 -4.01 -13.29
CA ALA A 105 -1.91 -4.32 -12.00
C ALA A 105 -1.85 -3.11 -11.07
N LEU A 106 -1.87 -1.90 -11.63
CA LEU A 106 -2.12 -0.65 -10.94
C LEU A 106 -3.35 0.01 -11.59
N VAL A 107 -4.29 0.49 -10.80
CA VAL A 107 -5.44 1.30 -11.25
C VAL A 107 -5.46 2.54 -10.38
N ALA A 108 -5.46 3.72 -11.02
CA ALA A 108 -5.28 5.02 -10.33
C ALA A 108 -4.07 5.01 -9.37
N ASP A 109 -2.94 4.48 -9.85
CA ASP A 109 -1.73 4.23 -9.08
C ASP A 109 -1.85 3.27 -7.90
N CYS A 110 -2.98 2.61 -7.64
CA CYS A 110 -3.10 1.64 -6.54
C CYS A 110 -2.98 0.18 -7.03
N PRO A 111 -2.27 -0.70 -6.30
CA PRO A 111 -2.16 -2.11 -6.66
C PRO A 111 -3.51 -2.84 -6.67
N VAL A 112 -3.75 -3.60 -7.73
CA VAL A 112 -4.93 -4.46 -7.83
C VAL A 112 -4.58 -5.85 -7.33
N VAL A 113 -5.14 -6.25 -6.19
CA VAL A 113 -5.05 -7.60 -5.65
C VAL A 113 -6.04 -8.52 -6.37
N ASP A 114 -7.25 -8.01 -6.60
CA ASP A 114 -8.33 -8.73 -7.26
C ASP A 114 -9.32 -7.75 -7.92
N VAL A 115 -10.08 -8.23 -8.90
CA VAL A 115 -11.20 -7.50 -9.51
C VAL A 115 -12.50 -8.16 -9.09
N LEU A 116 -13.29 -7.45 -8.31
CA LEU A 116 -14.53 -7.93 -7.71
C LEU A 116 -15.73 -7.75 -8.64
N ALA A 117 -15.68 -6.75 -9.53
CA ALA A 117 -16.68 -6.53 -10.55
C ALA A 117 -16.05 -5.94 -11.81
N TRP A 118 -16.67 -6.23 -12.95
CA TRP A 118 -16.28 -5.72 -14.27
C TRP A 118 -17.43 -4.89 -14.85
N ASP A 119 -17.12 -3.85 -15.62
CA ASP A 119 -18.13 -3.10 -16.38
C ASP A 119 -18.49 -3.77 -17.71
N ALA A 120 -19.41 -3.17 -18.47
CA ALA A 120 -19.85 -3.67 -19.77
C ALA A 120 -18.72 -3.73 -20.81
N GLN A 121 -17.69 -2.89 -20.67
CA GLN A 121 -16.49 -2.86 -21.51
C GLN A 121 -15.39 -3.81 -21.01
N ARG A 122 -15.68 -4.63 -19.98
CA ARG A 122 -14.74 -5.55 -19.34
C ARG A 122 -13.53 -4.84 -18.72
N ARG A 123 -13.73 -3.63 -18.20
CA ARG A 123 -12.77 -2.94 -17.32
C ARG A 123 -13.12 -3.21 -15.86
N PRO A 124 -12.15 -3.17 -14.93
CA PRO A 124 -12.42 -3.35 -13.51
C PRO A 124 -13.34 -2.24 -12.99
N SER A 125 -14.56 -2.54 -12.56
CA SER A 125 -15.49 -1.54 -11.98
C SER A 125 -15.44 -1.52 -10.45
N LYS A 126 -15.03 -2.62 -9.84
CA LYS A 126 -14.75 -2.72 -8.40
C LYS A 126 -13.49 -3.56 -8.19
N ILE A 127 -12.54 -3.04 -7.44
CA ILE A 127 -11.26 -3.71 -7.17
C ILE A 127 -11.05 -3.92 -5.68
N LYS A 128 -10.33 -5.00 -5.37
CA LYS A 128 -9.66 -5.16 -4.10
C LYS A 128 -8.23 -4.64 -4.25
N SER A 129 -7.86 -3.72 -3.39
CA SER A 129 -6.57 -3.06 -3.36
C SER A 129 -5.96 -3.13 -1.96
N VAL A 130 -4.98 -2.27 -1.70
CA VAL A 130 -4.21 -2.21 -0.48
C VAL A 130 -4.09 -0.76 0.01
N SER A 131 -4.29 -0.56 1.31
CA SER A 131 -3.84 0.61 2.03
C SER A 131 -2.53 0.29 2.74
N LEU A 132 -1.63 1.26 2.81
CA LEU A 132 -0.39 1.16 3.57
C LEU A 132 -0.35 2.22 4.66
N ASP A 133 -0.14 1.76 5.88
CA ASP A 133 0.01 2.62 7.04
C ASP A 133 1.45 2.53 7.51
N SER A 134 2.09 3.68 7.71
CA SER A 134 3.52 3.75 8.04
C SER A 134 3.76 4.88 9.03
N TYR A 135 4.27 4.55 10.21
CA TYR A 135 4.49 5.51 11.30
C TYR A 135 5.67 5.12 12.20
N PHE A 136 6.08 6.02 13.08
CA PHE A 136 7.02 5.74 14.17
C PHE A 136 6.25 5.26 15.40
N ASP A 137 6.44 4.00 15.77
CA ASP A 137 5.81 3.37 16.92
C ASP A 137 6.66 3.58 18.18
N SER A 138 6.24 4.54 19.00
CA SER A 138 6.91 4.89 20.25
C SER A 138 6.95 3.74 21.27
N THR A 139 6.00 2.79 21.20
CA THR A 139 5.91 1.68 22.15
C THR A 139 7.02 0.64 21.96
N ILE A 140 7.58 0.58 20.76
CA ILE A 140 8.68 -0.30 20.38
C ILE A 140 9.90 0.50 19.89
N HIS A 141 9.85 1.82 20.01
CA HIS A 141 10.83 2.78 19.52
C HIS A 141 11.23 2.56 18.06
N GLY A 142 10.30 2.31 17.14
CA GLY A 142 10.68 1.91 15.79
C GLY A 142 9.73 2.29 14.68
N TRP A 143 10.29 2.41 13.47
CA TRP A 143 9.53 2.69 12.27
C TRP A 143 8.85 1.44 11.73
N ARG A 144 7.54 1.49 11.60
CA ARG A 144 6.73 0.34 11.21
C ARG A 144 5.81 0.68 10.05
N SER A 145 5.66 -0.29 9.15
CA SER A 145 4.61 -0.26 8.13
C SER A 145 3.83 -1.58 8.12
N TRP A 146 2.54 -1.52 7.82
CA TRP A 146 1.71 -2.69 7.53
C TRP A 146 0.70 -2.34 6.45
N ALA A 147 0.05 -3.38 5.93
CA ALA A 147 -0.93 -3.24 4.87
C ALA A 147 -2.28 -3.79 5.30
N ASP A 148 -3.33 -3.08 4.91
CA ASP A 148 -4.70 -3.53 5.01
C ASP A 148 -5.32 -3.71 3.63
N ASN A 149 -6.31 -4.60 3.54
CA ASN A 149 -7.05 -4.81 2.31
C ASN A 149 -8.20 -3.82 2.27
N VAL A 150 -8.33 -3.10 1.16
CA VAL A 150 -9.39 -2.12 0.95
C VAL A 150 -10.09 -2.41 -0.37
N GLU A 151 -11.36 -2.04 -0.48
CA GLU A 151 -12.12 -2.17 -1.72
C GLU A 151 -12.43 -0.78 -2.26
N TYR A 152 -12.26 -0.61 -3.57
CA TYR A 152 -12.58 0.63 -4.25
C TYR A 152 -13.54 0.37 -5.41
N ASN A 153 -14.48 1.29 -5.60
CA ASN A 153 -15.15 1.42 -6.88
C ASN A 153 -14.23 2.21 -7.83
N VAL A 154 -14.22 1.84 -9.11
CA VAL A 154 -13.40 2.49 -10.12
C VAL A 154 -14.31 3.30 -11.03
N ASP A 155 -14.05 4.60 -11.09
CA ASP A 155 -14.70 5.52 -12.00
C ASP A 155 -13.86 5.66 -13.28
N TRP A 156 -14.47 5.27 -14.41
CA TRP A 156 -13.88 5.32 -15.75
C TRP A 156 -14.46 6.45 -16.61
N SER A 157 -15.01 7.50 -15.99
CA SER A 157 -15.52 8.67 -16.72
C SER A 157 -14.43 9.32 -17.58
N ASP A 158 -13.18 9.30 -17.11
CA ASP A 158 -11.99 9.49 -17.94
C ASP A 158 -11.30 8.13 -18.14
N PRO A 159 -11.38 7.51 -19.33
CA PRO A 159 -10.76 6.21 -19.59
C PRO A 159 -9.24 6.17 -19.42
N GLU A 160 -8.56 7.31 -19.63
CA GLU A 160 -7.09 7.41 -19.51
C GLU A 160 -6.65 7.69 -18.08
N ARG A 161 -7.58 8.17 -17.23
CA ARG A 161 -7.31 8.54 -15.83
C ARG A 161 -8.42 8.04 -14.92
N PRO A 162 -8.51 6.72 -14.69
CA PRO A 162 -9.49 6.18 -13.76
C PRO A 162 -9.29 6.77 -12.37
N ALA A 163 -10.39 7.02 -11.67
CA ALA A 163 -10.38 7.48 -10.28
C ALA A 163 -10.92 6.39 -9.35
N LEU A 164 -10.39 6.32 -8.12
CA LEU A 164 -10.92 5.43 -7.09
C LEU A 164 -11.90 6.18 -6.22
N ARG A 165 -13.03 5.53 -5.92
CA ARG A 165 -14.00 5.98 -4.95
C ARG A 165 -14.01 5.00 -3.80
N ASP A 166 -13.70 5.50 -2.61
CA ASP A 166 -13.82 4.73 -1.38
C ASP A 166 -15.31 4.65 -0.99
N PRO A 167 -15.94 3.47 -1.00
CA PRO A 167 -17.32 3.33 -0.55
C PRO A 167 -17.51 3.75 0.91
N ALA A 168 -16.48 3.70 1.76
CA ALA A 168 -16.56 4.15 3.15
C ALA A 168 -16.58 5.68 3.32
N LEU A 169 -16.27 6.43 2.26
CA LEU A 169 -16.29 7.90 2.24
C LEU A 169 -17.47 8.46 1.44
N ASP A 170 -18.38 7.62 0.96
CA ASP A 170 -19.56 8.05 0.21
C ASP A 170 -20.51 8.84 1.14
N PRO A 171 -20.79 10.13 0.88
CA PRO A 171 -21.55 10.99 1.81
C PRO A 171 -22.98 10.50 2.09
N ALA A 172 -23.52 9.57 1.30
CA ALA A 172 -24.84 8.98 1.52
C ALA A 172 -24.95 8.17 2.82
N GLU A 173 -23.87 7.58 3.35
CA GLU A 173 -23.93 6.79 4.59
C GLU A 173 -23.70 7.60 5.88
N ARG A 174 -23.25 8.86 5.79
CA ARG A 174 -23.16 9.75 6.97
C ARG A 174 -24.53 10.27 7.44
N ALA A 175 -25.57 10.17 6.62
CA ALA A 175 -26.89 10.73 6.93
C ALA A 175 -27.76 9.85 7.86
N VAL A 176 -27.30 8.66 8.27
CA VAL A 176 -28.10 7.70 9.07
C VAL A 176 -27.62 7.59 10.53
N ARG A 177 -26.61 8.36 10.95
CA ARG A 177 -26.12 8.37 12.34
C ARG A 177 -25.89 9.78 12.89
N GLN A 178 -26.89 10.65 12.73
CA GLN A 178 -27.07 11.82 13.61
C GLN A 178 -28.30 11.62 14.47
#